data_AF-A0AAU3FBQ2-F1
#
_entry.id   AF-A0AAU3FBQ2-F1
#
_cell.length_a   1.000
_cell.length_b   1.000
_cell.length_c   1.000
_cell.angle_alpha   90.00
_cell.angle_beta   90.00
_cell.angle_gamma   90.00
#
_symmetry.space_group_name_H-M   'P 1'
#
loop_
_entity.id
_entity.type
_entity.pdbx_description
1 polymer ?
#
loop_
_entity_poly.entity_id
_entity_poly.type
_entity_poly.pdbx_seq_one_letter_code
_entity_poly.pdbx_strand_id
1 'polypeptide(L)'
;MTSPTHPAAPPTPPPVTLLLDARDDRTIHHAAHQRAHPDRGRITTDPTPHTNSLAYLALDLLRAMDRDSFSRPDAERMSTDPAWRAVTCWALTTGLEEAIVLRAHRLTAERLTRLATWRAETGIRLTLIAHTPTADDEQRLRERLTTAELTDLTSVYGTDAILNALGPAVTGRRYGPPPTDHAYPLPSLPRSGVAAFRADCWRRQNDLDFAHTDGQYRAGYAAACTWLARHTPAPAPPDTPPPADSDPDEAIPWQDMEGLRLFLARLTVLSPSPQHTLARLRGAQAGFLSQALLLDVPDDLAERGGPGITTVPISPRVGHTITTQLPNPLRAAAVAALLFTGTAQSLLSLTQLASVDEHATRLAIDRDSRINVGVPPGPRHMYAIPPRARPLLRAALEFRRRTPRTAEHLGLFANCFGTSERFDHLVRDISLHIPAVLHPHPAEDWHTAARCWHLNTPAPATPAVLPPAPGARP
;
A
#
# COMPACT_ATOMS: atom_id res chain seq x y z
N MET A 1 24.59 -19.31 -17.85
CA MET A 1 24.81 -17.94 -18.34
C MET A 1 23.63 -17.57 -19.21
N THR A 2 22.56 -17.04 -18.60
CA THR A 2 21.37 -16.58 -19.30
C THR A 2 21.49 -15.07 -19.46
N SER A 3 21.51 -14.61 -20.71
CA SER A 3 21.62 -13.21 -21.09
C SER A 3 20.48 -12.37 -20.49
N PRO A 4 20.75 -11.13 -20.07
CA PRO A 4 19.71 -10.25 -19.55
C PRO A 4 18.77 -9.84 -20.69
N THR A 5 17.48 -10.13 -20.52
CA THR A 5 16.40 -9.66 -21.38
C THR A 5 16.39 -8.14 -21.36
N HIS A 6 16.71 -7.51 -22.49
CA HIS A 6 16.65 -6.07 -22.67
C HIS A 6 15.21 -5.60 -22.40
N PRO A 7 14.97 -4.54 -21.60
CA PRO A 7 13.63 -3.99 -21.46
C PRO A 7 13.14 -3.51 -22.83
N ALA A 8 11.94 -3.96 -23.21
CA ALA A 8 11.27 -3.52 -24.43
C ALA A 8 11.26 -1.98 -24.50
N ALA A 9 11.59 -1.43 -25.68
CA ALA A 9 11.52 0.00 -25.91
C ALA A 9 10.14 0.53 -25.50
N PRO A 10 10.06 1.67 -24.78
CA PRO A 10 8.78 2.22 -24.37
C PRO A 10 7.91 2.45 -25.63
N PRO A 11 6.62 2.08 -25.59
CA PRO A 11 5.72 2.32 -26.72
C PRO A 11 5.74 3.81 -27.06
N THR A 12 5.81 4.13 -28.35
CA THR A 12 5.78 5.52 -28.82
C THR A 12 4.52 6.20 -28.24
N PRO A 13 4.67 7.30 -27.49
CA PRO A 13 3.54 7.91 -26.82
C PRO A 13 2.50 8.42 -27.85
N PRO A 14 1.20 8.40 -27.53
CA PRO A 14 0.15 8.85 -28.45
C PRO A 14 0.29 10.34 -28.74
N PRO A 15 0.00 10.81 -29.97
CA PRO A 15 0.21 12.21 -30.37
C PRO A 15 -0.46 13.19 -29.41
N VAL A 16 0.14 14.36 -29.25
CA VAL A 16 -0.40 15.42 -28.38
C VAL A 16 -1.57 16.09 -29.06
N THR A 17 -2.71 16.12 -28.38
CA THR A 17 -3.91 16.81 -28.87
C THR A 17 -3.85 18.28 -28.46
N LEU A 18 -3.85 19.20 -29.42
CA LEU A 18 -3.88 20.64 -29.18
C LEU A 18 -5.26 21.20 -29.53
N LEU A 19 -6.00 21.63 -28.51
CA LEU A 19 -7.34 22.20 -28.63
C LEU A 19 -7.23 23.73 -28.57
N LEU A 20 -7.58 24.41 -29.68
CA LEU A 20 -7.40 25.85 -29.86
C LEU A 20 -8.73 26.59 -29.70
N ASP A 21 -8.92 27.20 -28.54
CA ASP A 21 -10.12 27.95 -28.18
C ASP A 21 -9.91 29.46 -28.40
N ALA A 22 -10.39 29.96 -29.54
CA ALA A 22 -10.27 31.37 -29.90
C ALA A 22 -11.10 32.32 -29.01
N ARG A 23 -12.13 31.83 -28.30
CA ARG A 23 -13.10 32.67 -27.57
C ARG A 23 -12.96 32.61 -26.05
N ASP A 24 -12.07 31.77 -25.53
CA ASP A 24 -11.98 31.48 -24.10
C ASP A 24 -13.32 31.01 -23.52
N ASP A 25 -13.91 30.04 -24.20
CA ASP A 25 -15.25 29.55 -23.95
C ASP A 25 -15.33 28.79 -22.62
N ARG A 26 -16.16 29.31 -21.71
CA ARG A 26 -16.41 28.69 -20.40
C ARG A 26 -17.00 27.29 -20.53
N THR A 27 -17.70 26.97 -21.62
CA THR A 27 -18.26 25.63 -21.86
C THR A 27 -17.15 24.59 -22.08
N ILE A 28 -16.11 24.93 -22.84
CA ILE A 28 -14.92 24.08 -23.05
C ILE A 28 -14.20 23.87 -21.73
N HIS A 29 -13.99 24.95 -20.97
CA HIS A 29 -13.37 24.89 -19.65
C HIS A 29 -14.14 23.96 -18.70
N HIS A 30 -15.47 24.09 -18.66
CA HIS A 30 -16.32 23.25 -17.82
C HIS A 30 -16.31 21.78 -18.27
N ALA A 31 -16.40 21.53 -19.57
CA ALA A 31 -16.35 20.19 -20.15
C ALA A 31 -15.03 19.48 -19.83
N ALA A 32 -13.90 20.19 -19.91
CA ALA A 32 -12.60 19.64 -19.53
C ALA A 32 -12.59 19.19 -18.05
N HIS A 33 -13.09 20.01 -17.12
CA HIS A 33 -13.17 19.60 -15.72
C HIS A 33 -14.17 18.46 -15.47
N GLN A 34 -15.29 18.43 -16.17
CA GLN A 34 -16.26 17.31 -16.10
C GLN A 34 -15.68 16.00 -16.66
N ARG A 35 -14.63 16.08 -17.47
CA ARG A 35 -13.94 14.94 -18.04
C ARG A 35 -12.94 14.30 -17.06
N ALA A 36 -12.50 15.05 -16.05
CA ALA A 36 -11.57 14.59 -15.02
C ALA A 36 -12.20 13.51 -14.13
N HIS A 37 -11.50 12.39 -14.00
CA HIS A 37 -11.85 11.29 -13.11
C HIS A 37 -10.56 10.57 -12.67
N PRO A 38 -9.88 11.06 -11.61
CA PRO A 38 -8.56 10.56 -11.22
C PRO A 38 -8.53 9.05 -10.95
N ASP A 39 -9.57 8.50 -10.33
CA ASP A 39 -9.72 7.05 -10.09
C ASP A 39 -9.84 6.19 -11.37
N ARG A 40 -10.07 6.82 -12.53
CA ARG A 40 -10.10 6.19 -13.87
C ARG A 40 -8.91 6.62 -14.72
N GLY A 41 -7.88 7.19 -14.11
CA GLY A 41 -6.64 7.56 -14.79
C GLY A 41 -6.76 8.82 -15.65
N ARG A 42 -7.69 9.74 -15.35
CA ARG A 42 -7.90 10.95 -16.17
C ARG A 42 -7.91 12.19 -15.30
N ILE A 43 -7.03 13.13 -15.59
CA ILE A 43 -6.92 14.38 -14.82
C ILE A 43 -7.09 15.62 -15.70
N THR A 44 -7.53 16.70 -15.09
CA THR A 44 -7.55 18.03 -15.70
C THR A 44 -6.90 19.00 -14.75
N THR A 45 -5.87 19.67 -15.22
CA THR A 45 -5.05 20.59 -14.44
C THR A 45 -5.23 21.99 -14.99
N ASP A 46 -5.57 22.91 -14.10
CA ASP A 46 -5.50 24.35 -14.37
C ASP A 46 -4.21 24.88 -13.74
N PRO A 47 -3.19 25.22 -14.55
CA PRO A 47 -1.94 25.79 -14.05
C PRO A 47 -2.19 27.05 -13.21
N THR A 48 -1.62 27.10 -12.01
CA THR A 48 -1.69 28.28 -11.14
C THR A 48 -1.23 29.52 -11.94
N PRO A 49 -2.03 30.58 -12.00
CA PRO A 49 -1.73 31.74 -12.83
C PRO A 49 -0.54 32.53 -12.26
N HIS A 50 0.20 33.22 -13.14
CA HIS A 50 1.31 34.13 -12.79
C HIS A 50 2.52 33.52 -12.05
N THR A 51 2.62 32.19 -11.94
CA THR A 51 3.83 31.51 -11.47
C THR A 51 4.57 30.83 -12.62
N ASN A 52 5.86 31.12 -12.73
CA ASN A 52 6.77 30.48 -13.68
C ASN A 52 7.54 29.31 -13.05
N SER A 53 7.26 28.97 -11.79
CA SER A 53 7.97 27.91 -11.09
C SER A 53 7.57 26.53 -11.61
N LEU A 54 8.56 25.73 -12.01
CA LEU A 54 8.38 24.33 -12.42
C LEU A 54 7.80 23.46 -11.29
N ALA A 55 8.10 23.78 -10.03
CA ALA A 55 7.55 23.06 -8.89
C ALA A 55 6.03 23.24 -8.81
N TYR A 56 5.53 24.47 -9.02
CA TYR A 56 4.08 24.74 -8.95
C TYR A 56 3.29 23.96 -10.02
N LEU A 57 3.83 23.79 -11.24
CA LEU A 57 3.18 22.95 -12.24
C LEU A 57 3.06 21.50 -11.76
N ALA A 58 4.10 20.95 -11.14
CA ALA A 58 4.04 19.60 -10.57
C ALA A 58 3.02 19.52 -9.41
N LEU A 59 2.94 20.55 -8.57
CA LEU A 59 1.94 20.62 -7.50
C LEU A 59 0.51 20.71 -8.05
N ASP A 60 0.30 21.44 -9.14
CA ASP A 60 -1.01 21.53 -9.81
C ASP A 60 -1.42 20.18 -10.42
N LEU A 61 -0.45 19.43 -10.98
CA LEU A 61 -0.68 18.05 -11.46
C LEU A 61 -1.01 17.10 -10.31
N LEU A 62 -0.30 17.19 -9.18
CA LEU A 62 -0.60 16.40 -7.98
C LEU A 62 -2.00 16.73 -7.45
N ARG A 63 -2.36 18.01 -7.37
CA ARG A 63 -3.72 18.45 -6.99
C ARG A 63 -4.77 17.85 -7.92
N ALA A 64 -4.52 17.84 -9.23
CA ALA A 64 -5.44 17.24 -10.20
C ALA A 64 -5.57 15.71 -10.05
N MET A 65 -4.62 15.04 -9.40
CA MET A 65 -4.69 13.63 -8.98
C MET A 65 -5.36 13.45 -7.60
N ASP A 66 -6.09 14.47 -7.11
CA ASP A 66 -6.67 14.53 -5.76
C ASP A 66 -5.58 14.39 -4.66
N ARG A 67 -4.47 15.15 -4.76
CA ARG A 67 -3.36 15.20 -3.78
C ARG A 67 -3.19 16.64 -3.27
N ASP A 68 -4.07 17.05 -2.36
CA ASP A 68 -4.37 18.46 -2.13
C ASP A 68 -3.64 19.11 -0.94
N SER A 69 -2.85 18.36 -0.17
CA SER A 69 -2.29 18.89 1.08
C SER A 69 -1.32 20.06 0.92
N PHE A 70 -0.74 20.27 -0.27
CA PHE A 70 0.14 21.41 -0.56
C PHE A 70 -0.52 22.78 -0.48
N SER A 71 -1.86 22.84 -0.46
CA SER A 71 -2.60 24.09 -0.33
C SER A 71 -2.61 24.63 1.11
N ARG A 72 -2.08 23.89 2.09
CA ARG A 72 -2.00 24.32 3.49
C ARG A 72 -0.74 25.16 3.73
N PRO A 73 -0.81 26.22 4.57
CA PRO A 73 0.36 27.06 4.91
C PRO A 73 1.53 26.27 5.49
N ASP A 74 1.24 25.22 6.26
CA ASP A 74 2.21 24.38 6.96
C ASP A 74 2.60 23.12 6.15
N ALA A 75 2.15 23.02 4.90
CA ALA A 75 2.41 21.85 4.07
C ALA A 75 3.91 21.70 3.75
N GLU A 76 4.35 20.45 3.62
CA GLU A 76 5.70 20.14 3.16
C GLU A 76 5.96 20.78 1.80
N ARG A 77 6.93 21.69 1.74
CA ARG A 77 7.38 22.27 0.47
C ARG A 77 8.25 21.25 -0.26
N MET A 78 7.78 20.79 -1.40
CA MET A 78 8.58 19.97 -2.30
C MET A 78 9.31 20.86 -3.30
N SER A 79 10.63 20.68 -3.43
CA SER A 79 11.38 21.30 -4.52
C SER A 79 11.02 20.66 -5.86
N THR A 80 11.46 21.28 -6.96
CA THR A 80 11.11 20.89 -8.34
C THR A 80 11.31 19.39 -8.61
N ASP A 81 12.51 18.86 -8.39
CA ASP A 81 12.82 17.47 -8.77
C ASP A 81 12.08 16.42 -7.93
N PRO A 82 11.97 16.54 -6.59
CA PRO A 82 11.05 15.70 -5.82
C PRO A 82 9.60 15.79 -6.29
N ALA A 83 9.09 16.99 -6.60
CA ALA A 83 7.70 17.17 -7.00
C ALA A 83 7.40 16.45 -8.33
N TRP A 84 8.25 16.63 -9.34
CA TRP A 84 8.11 15.93 -10.62
C TRP A 84 8.30 14.43 -10.49
N ARG A 85 9.24 13.95 -9.66
CA ARG A 85 9.35 12.51 -9.37
C ARG A 85 8.08 11.96 -8.74
N ALA A 86 7.46 12.68 -7.81
CA ALA A 86 6.19 12.27 -7.22
C ALA A 86 5.07 12.21 -8.26
N VAL A 87 4.95 13.21 -9.13
CA VAL A 87 4.00 13.21 -10.26
C VAL A 87 4.18 11.96 -11.12
N THR A 88 5.41 11.66 -11.54
CA THR A 88 5.70 10.47 -12.36
C THR A 88 5.35 9.18 -11.62
N CYS A 89 5.73 9.05 -10.34
CA CYS A 89 5.48 7.83 -9.57
C CYS A 89 3.99 7.59 -9.35
N TRP A 90 3.22 8.65 -9.03
CA TRP A 90 1.78 8.52 -8.91
C TRP A 90 1.13 8.18 -10.24
N ALA A 91 1.51 8.86 -11.33
CA ALA A 91 0.99 8.57 -12.66
C ALA A 91 1.15 7.09 -13.04
N LEU A 92 2.34 6.51 -12.83
CA LEU A 92 2.62 5.10 -13.13
C LEU A 92 1.85 4.14 -12.22
N THR A 93 1.71 4.47 -10.93
CA THR A 93 1.14 3.53 -9.95
C THR A 93 -0.38 3.57 -9.82
N THR A 94 -1.00 4.70 -10.16
CA THR A 94 -2.46 4.83 -10.23
C THR A 94 -3.01 4.54 -11.62
N GLY A 95 -2.15 4.24 -12.60
CA GLY A 95 -2.56 4.00 -13.99
C GLY A 95 -3.15 5.26 -14.63
N LEU A 96 -2.48 6.39 -14.49
CA LEU A 96 -2.87 7.60 -15.19
C LEU A 96 -2.66 7.40 -16.69
N GLU A 97 -3.73 7.57 -17.46
CA GLU A 97 -3.75 7.39 -18.90
C GLU A 97 -3.84 8.72 -19.66
N GLU A 98 -4.50 9.72 -19.08
CA GLU A 98 -4.83 10.97 -19.76
C GLU A 98 -4.65 12.19 -18.83
N ALA A 99 -3.99 13.21 -19.35
CA ALA A 99 -3.85 14.50 -18.69
C ALA A 99 -4.26 15.64 -19.62
N ILE A 100 -5.23 16.45 -19.18
CA ILE A 100 -5.66 17.67 -19.85
C ILE A 100 -5.04 18.86 -19.12
N VAL A 101 -4.22 19.66 -19.81
CA VAL A 101 -3.62 20.87 -19.24
C VAL A 101 -4.31 22.09 -19.85
N LEU A 102 -4.99 22.86 -19.00
CA LEU A 102 -5.64 24.10 -19.40
C LEU A 102 -4.63 25.22 -19.59
N ARG A 103 -5.03 26.25 -20.33
CA ARG A 103 -4.26 27.50 -20.50
C ARG A 103 -2.83 27.26 -21.00
N ALA A 104 -2.61 26.30 -21.89
CA ALA A 104 -1.29 25.92 -22.38
C ALA A 104 -0.52 27.08 -23.04
N HIS A 105 -1.21 28.02 -23.67
CA HIS A 105 -0.64 29.28 -24.18
C HIS A 105 0.12 30.13 -23.14
N ARG A 106 -0.14 29.94 -21.84
CA ARG A 106 0.55 30.64 -20.74
C ARG A 106 1.77 29.90 -20.21
N LEU A 107 2.03 28.68 -20.68
CA LEU A 107 3.17 27.89 -20.23
C LEU A 107 4.47 28.40 -20.89
N THR A 108 5.54 28.45 -20.09
CA THR A 108 6.90 28.72 -20.58
C THR A 108 7.44 27.51 -21.33
N ALA A 109 8.47 27.71 -22.16
CA ALA A 109 9.13 26.61 -22.87
C ALA A 109 9.64 25.53 -21.89
N GLU A 110 10.25 25.92 -20.76
CA GLU A 110 10.72 24.98 -19.74
C GLU A 110 9.60 24.10 -19.15
N ARG A 111 8.41 24.68 -18.91
CA ARG A 111 7.24 23.93 -18.41
C ARG A 111 6.76 22.92 -19.45
N LEU A 112 6.74 23.31 -20.73
CA LEU A 112 6.38 22.43 -21.84
C LEU A 112 7.42 21.31 -22.00
N THR A 113 8.71 21.60 -21.91
CA THR A 113 9.78 20.58 -21.94
C THR A 113 9.62 19.58 -20.81
N ARG A 114 9.25 20.03 -19.59
CA ARG A 114 8.97 19.11 -18.49
C ARG A 114 7.72 18.27 -18.70
N LEU A 115 6.65 18.82 -19.28
CA LEU A 115 5.49 18.02 -19.68
C LEU A 115 5.86 16.98 -20.76
N ALA A 116 6.72 17.34 -21.71
CA ALA A 116 7.21 16.41 -22.73
C ALA A 116 8.03 15.27 -22.12
N THR A 117 8.94 15.58 -21.20
CA THR A 117 9.69 14.55 -20.44
C THR A 117 8.75 13.65 -19.66
N TRP A 118 7.79 14.23 -18.93
CA TRP A 118 6.82 13.46 -18.15
C TRP A 118 5.96 12.54 -19.02
N ARG A 119 5.51 13.04 -20.19
CA ARG A 119 4.80 12.25 -21.20
C ARG A 119 5.64 11.08 -21.69
N ALA A 120 6.91 11.32 -22.04
CA ALA A 120 7.81 10.26 -22.51
C ALA A 120 8.07 9.19 -21.43
N GLU A 121 8.17 9.58 -20.16
CA GLU A 121 8.41 8.66 -19.05
C GLU A 121 7.18 7.83 -18.65
N THR A 122 5.97 8.33 -18.89
CA THR A 122 4.72 7.71 -18.41
C THR A 122 3.85 7.14 -19.52
N GLY A 123 4.06 7.56 -20.78
CA GLY A 123 3.23 7.14 -21.92
C GLY A 123 1.82 7.75 -21.93
N ILE A 124 1.56 8.77 -21.10
CA ILE A 124 0.23 9.39 -21.01
C ILE A 124 -0.21 10.04 -22.32
N ARG A 125 -1.52 10.10 -22.53
CA ARG A 125 -2.14 10.97 -23.53
C ARG A 125 -2.23 12.39 -22.99
N LEU A 126 -1.48 13.30 -23.61
CA LEU A 126 -1.45 14.70 -23.24
C LEU A 126 -2.36 15.51 -24.16
N THR A 127 -3.32 16.22 -23.57
CA THR A 127 -4.21 17.16 -24.24
C THR A 127 -3.93 18.56 -23.72
N LEU A 128 -3.64 19.50 -24.61
CA LEU A 128 -3.35 20.90 -24.29
C LEU A 128 -4.51 21.77 -24.76
N ILE A 129 -5.14 22.52 -23.85
CA ILE A 129 -6.14 23.53 -24.21
C ILE A 129 -5.47 24.90 -24.16
N ALA A 130 -5.49 25.62 -25.28
CA ALA A 130 -4.91 26.94 -25.39
C ALA A 130 -5.93 27.97 -25.88
N HIS A 131 -5.82 29.19 -25.35
CA HIS A 131 -6.57 30.34 -25.84
C HIS A 131 -5.67 31.15 -26.76
N THR A 132 -6.02 31.18 -28.04
CA THR A 132 -5.24 31.83 -29.10
C THR A 132 -6.21 32.66 -29.96
N PRO A 133 -6.50 33.92 -29.56
CA PRO A 133 -7.47 34.75 -30.26
C PRO A 133 -6.95 35.23 -31.62
N THR A 134 -5.63 35.24 -31.83
CA THR A 134 -4.97 35.65 -33.09
C THR A 134 -4.09 34.54 -33.66
N ALA A 135 -3.83 34.60 -34.97
CA ALA A 135 -2.90 33.69 -35.64
C ALA A 135 -1.46 33.81 -35.12
N ASP A 136 -1.04 35.02 -34.72
CA ASP A 136 0.28 35.25 -34.13
C ASP A 136 0.44 34.56 -32.78
N ASP A 137 -0.62 34.54 -31.96
CA ASP A 137 -0.61 33.83 -30.67
C ASP A 137 -0.51 32.32 -30.86
N GLU A 138 -1.20 31.78 -31.88
CA GLU A 138 -1.08 30.38 -32.26
C GLU A 138 0.35 30.05 -32.73
N GLN A 139 0.92 30.87 -33.61
CA GLN A 139 2.28 30.67 -34.13
C GLN A 139 3.32 30.66 -32.99
N ARG A 140 3.23 31.63 -32.06
CA ARG A 140 4.10 31.67 -30.87
C ARG A 140 3.93 30.47 -29.95
N LEU A 141 2.73 29.90 -29.86
CA LEU A 141 2.51 28.67 -29.11
C LEU A 141 3.15 27.47 -29.83
N ARG A 142 2.96 27.34 -31.15
CA ARG A 142 3.56 26.27 -31.96
C ARG A 142 5.09 26.29 -31.91
N GLU A 143 5.70 27.48 -31.97
CA GLU A 143 7.15 27.66 -31.81
C GLU A 143 7.62 27.16 -30.44
N ARG A 144 6.93 27.53 -29.36
CA ARG A 144 7.26 27.06 -28.00
C ARG A 144 7.08 25.54 -27.84
N LEU A 145 6.04 24.96 -28.44
CA LEU A 145 5.83 23.51 -28.44
C LEU A 145 6.94 22.79 -29.20
N THR A 146 7.37 23.34 -30.34
CA THR A 146 8.47 22.80 -31.15
C THR A 146 9.80 22.84 -30.38
N THR A 147 10.11 23.95 -29.70
CA THR A 147 11.27 24.07 -28.81
C THR A 147 11.24 23.08 -27.64
N ALA A 148 10.05 22.70 -27.19
CA ALA A 148 9.85 21.69 -26.16
C ALA A 148 9.82 20.24 -26.68
N GLU A 149 10.13 20.04 -27.97
CA GLU A 149 10.12 18.74 -28.66
C GLU A 149 8.73 18.08 -28.77
N LEU A 150 7.66 18.86 -28.57
CA LEU A 150 6.26 18.42 -28.77
C LEU A 150 5.84 18.68 -30.22
N THR A 151 6.37 17.86 -31.14
CA THR A 151 6.19 18.04 -32.58
C THR A 151 5.05 17.19 -33.17
N ASP A 152 4.61 16.16 -32.46
CA ASP A 152 3.55 15.24 -32.85
C ASP A 152 2.16 15.77 -32.46
N LEU A 153 1.79 16.91 -33.04
CA LEU A 153 0.57 17.64 -32.69
C LEU A 153 -0.61 17.25 -33.59
N THR A 154 -1.77 16.98 -32.98
CA THR A 154 -3.08 16.95 -33.65
C THR A 154 -3.88 18.17 -33.20
N SER A 155 -4.04 19.16 -34.08
CA SER A 155 -4.76 20.41 -33.78
C SER A 155 -6.26 20.29 -34.06
N VAL A 156 -7.09 20.77 -33.13
CA VAL A 156 -8.55 20.82 -33.27
C VAL A 156 -9.03 22.26 -33.03
N TYR A 157 -9.94 22.72 -33.90
CA TYR A 157 -10.46 24.08 -33.92
C TYR A 157 -11.97 24.10 -33.85
N GLY A 158 -12.52 25.15 -33.24
CA GLY A 158 -13.97 25.37 -33.14
C GLY A 158 -14.60 24.66 -31.95
N THR A 159 -15.56 25.34 -31.31
CA THR A 159 -16.16 24.89 -30.04
C THR A 159 -16.73 23.47 -30.13
N ASP A 160 -17.51 23.16 -31.17
CA ASP A 160 -18.16 21.85 -31.30
C ASP A 160 -17.14 20.72 -31.49
N ALA A 161 -16.11 20.93 -32.31
CA ALA A 161 -15.06 19.94 -32.53
C ALA A 161 -14.22 19.71 -31.27
N ILE A 162 -13.94 20.79 -30.50
CA ILE A 162 -13.25 20.70 -29.21
C ILE A 162 -14.08 19.91 -28.19
N LEU A 163 -15.37 20.20 -28.08
CA LEU A 163 -16.27 19.45 -27.18
C LEU A 163 -16.36 17.98 -27.59
N ASN A 164 -16.42 17.69 -28.89
CA ASN A 164 -16.39 16.31 -29.41
C ASN A 164 -15.06 15.61 -29.09
N ALA A 165 -13.92 16.32 -29.18
CA ALA A 165 -12.61 15.77 -28.87
C ALA A 165 -12.42 15.49 -27.36
N LEU A 166 -12.98 16.34 -26.49
CA LEU A 166 -13.01 16.10 -25.04
C LEU A 166 -13.89 14.89 -24.69
N GLY A 167 -14.96 14.70 -25.46
CA GLY A 167 -15.93 13.63 -25.26
C GLY A 167 -16.90 13.89 -24.11
N PRO A 168 -17.75 12.91 -23.77
CA PRO A 168 -18.80 13.09 -22.79
C PRO A 168 -18.24 13.30 -21.38
N ALA A 169 -18.98 14.07 -20.57
CA ALA A 169 -18.73 14.21 -19.14
C ALA A 169 -18.70 12.83 -18.46
N VAL A 170 -17.79 12.64 -17.51
CA VAL A 170 -17.72 11.40 -16.75
C VAL A 170 -18.77 11.43 -15.64
N THR A 171 -19.84 10.65 -15.80
CA THR A 171 -20.85 10.47 -14.76
C THR A 171 -20.36 9.54 -13.65
N GLY A 172 -20.76 9.81 -12.41
CA GLY A 172 -20.52 8.91 -11.28
C GLY A 172 -19.25 9.20 -10.45
N ARG A 173 -18.60 10.35 -10.65
CA ARG A 173 -17.54 10.81 -9.75
C ARG A 173 -18.12 10.97 -8.35
N ARG A 174 -17.62 10.20 -7.39
CA ARG A 174 -17.95 10.38 -5.97
C ARG A 174 -17.04 11.47 -5.42
N TYR A 175 -17.65 12.59 -5.02
CA TYR A 175 -16.94 13.64 -4.32
C TYR A 175 -16.89 13.32 -2.82
N GLY A 176 -15.73 13.56 -2.21
CA GLY A 176 -15.51 13.39 -0.78
C GLY A 176 -14.97 12.02 -0.37
N PRO A 177 -14.66 11.86 0.93
CA PRO A 177 -14.05 10.64 1.44
C PRO A 177 -15.00 9.46 1.26
N PRO A 178 -14.48 8.26 0.96
CA PRO A 178 -15.31 7.06 0.90
C PRO A 178 -15.94 6.77 2.27
N PRO A 179 -17.05 6.00 2.29
CA PRO A 179 -17.71 5.64 3.54
C PRO A 179 -16.76 4.89 4.47
N THR A 180 -17.03 5.01 5.77
CA THR A 180 -16.31 4.25 6.79
C THR A 180 -16.56 2.75 6.58
N ASP A 181 -15.50 1.95 6.71
CA ASP A 181 -15.65 0.49 6.74
C ASP A 181 -16.44 0.11 8.00
N HIS A 182 -17.52 -0.65 7.83
CA HIS A 182 -18.31 -1.14 8.95
C HIS A 182 -17.85 -2.57 9.27
N ALA A 183 -16.90 -2.68 10.19
CA ALA A 183 -16.57 -3.96 10.81
C ALA A 183 -17.46 -4.16 12.03
N TYR A 184 -18.04 -5.36 12.17
CA TYR A 184 -18.77 -5.72 13.38
C TYR A 184 -17.80 -5.72 14.58
N PRO A 185 -18.02 -4.91 15.62
CA PRO A 185 -17.14 -4.90 16.78
C PRO A 185 -17.29 -6.21 17.56
N LEU A 186 -16.19 -6.91 17.81
CA LEU A 186 -16.23 -8.11 18.65
C LEU A 186 -16.16 -7.73 20.14
N PRO A 187 -16.88 -8.46 21.01
CA PRO A 187 -16.77 -8.25 22.45
C PRO A 187 -15.41 -8.71 22.98
N SER A 188 -15.13 -8.40 24.24
CA SER A 188 -13.96 -8.93 24.94
C SER A 188 -13.93 -10.47 24.89
N LEU A 189 -12.80 -11.02 24.47
CA LEU A 189 -12.61 -12.45 24.29
C LEU A 189 -11.92 -13.09 25.51
N PRO A 190 -12.19 -14.37 25.82
CA PRO A 190 -11.53 -15.06 26.91
C PRO A 190 -10.04 -15.28 26.61
N ARG A 191 -9.22 -15.24 27.67
CA ARG A 191 -7.77 -15.54 27.59
C ARG A 191 -7.43 -17.03 27.58
N SER A 192 -8.45 -17.89 27.60
CA SER A 192 -8.33 -19.34 27.56
C SER A 192 -7.47 -19.82 26.38
N GLY A 193 -6.72 -20.90 26.61
CA GLY A 193 -5.96 -21.59 25.56
C GLY A 193 -6.85 -22.18 24.47
N VAL A 194 -6.23 -22.57 23.36
CA VAL A 194 -6.91 -23.02 22.14
C VAL A 194 -7.95 -24.12 22.36
N ALA A 195 -7.71 -25.07 23.27
CA ALA A 195 -8.61 -26.18 23.55
C ALA A 195 -9.96 -25.75 24.17
N ALA A 196 -9.96 -24.70 24.99
CA ALA A 196 -11.16 -24.24 25.70
C ALA A 196 -11.80 -22.99 25.08
N PHE A 197 -11.03 -22.24 24.27
CA PHE A 197 -11.41 -20.92 23.75
C PHE A 197 -12.80 -20.86 23.12
N ARG A 198 -13.08 -21.75 22.18
CA ARG A 198 -14.34 -21.73 21.43
C ARG A 198 -15.55 -22.00 22.35
N ALA A 199 -15.40 -22.94 23.28
CA ALA A 199 -16.44 -23.27 24.25
C ALA A 199 -16.65 -22.15 25.27
N ASP A 200 -15.58 -21.47 25.69
CA ASP A 200 -15.68 -20.30 26.57
C ASP A 200 -16.37 -19.12 25.89
N CYS A 201 -16.09 -18.85 24.61
CA CYS A 201 -16.83 -17.84 23.84
C CYS A 201 -18.32 -18.19 23.79
N TRP A 202 -18.66 -19.44 23.46
CA TRP A 202 -20.05 -19.89 23.40
C TRP A 202 -20.79 -19.76 24.73
N ARG A 203 -20.11 -19.97 25.87
CA ARG A 203 -20.73 -19.80 27.19
C ARG A 203 -20.95 -18.34 27.59
N ARG A 204 -20.09 -17.42 27.12
CA ARG A 204 -20.03 -16.03 27.60
C ARG A 204 -20.69 -15.01 26.68
N GLN A 205 -20.88 -15.33 25.41
CA GLN A 205 -21.37 -14.41 24.38
C GLN A 205 -22.83 -14.72 24.00
N ASN A 206 -23.57 -13.68 23.61
CA ASN A 206 -24.85 -13.87 22.92
C ASN A 206 -24.63 -14.54 21.54
N ASP A 207 -25.71 -14.99 20.92
CA ASP A 207 -25.62 -15.80 19.68
C ASP A 207 -24.99 -15.04 18.51
N LEU A 208 -25.26 -13.74 18.39
CA LEU A 208 -24.74 -12.90 17.32
C LEU A 208 -23.22 -12.69 17.48
N ASP A 209 -22.79 -12.28 18.68
CA ASP A 209 -21.38 -12.08 19.01
C ASP A 209 -20.57 -13.38 18.87
N PHE A 210 -21.15 -14.50 19.31
CA PHE A 210 -20.55 -15.81 19.14
C PHE A 210 -20.42 -16.18 17.66
N ALA A 211 -21.45 -15.96 16.84
CA ALA A 211 -21.38 -16.25 15.41
C ALA A 211 -20.28 -15.44 14.71
N HIS A 212 -20.13 -14.15 15.03
CA HIS A 212 -19.06 -13.32 14.49
C HIS A 212 -17.67 -13.76 14.97
N THR A 213 -17.53 -14.07 16.27
CA THR A 213 -16.27 -14.58 16.85
C THR A 213 -15.89 -15.94 16.24
N ASP A 214 -16.84 -16.87 16.16
CA ASP A 214 -16.65 -18.20 15.58
C ASP A 214 -16.32 -18.13 14.09
N GLY A 215 -16.91 -17.18 13.36
CA GLY A 215 -16.55 -16.89 11.97
C GLY A 215 -15.07 -16.53 11.81
N GLN A 216 -14.53 -15.66 12.68
CA GLN A 216 -13.10 -15.32 12.67
C GLN A 216 -12.21 -16.50 13.08
N TYR A 217 -12.63 -17.28 14.08
CA TYR A 217 -11.93 -18.51 14.49
C TYR A 217 -11.85 -19.52 13.34
N ARG A 218 -12.97 -19.81 12.68
CA ARG A 218 -13.01 -20.74 11.54
C ARG A 218 -12.17 -20.24 10.35
N ALA A 219 -12.16 -18.94 10.09
CA ALA A 219 -11.29 -18.36 9.07
C ALA A 219 -9.80 -18.60 9.37
N GLY A 220 -9.39 -18.45 10.63
CA GLY A 220 -8.03 -18.76 11.07
C GLY A 220 -7.67 -20.24 10.96
N TYR A 221 -8.57 -21.12 11.37
CA TYR A 221 -8.43 -22.56 11.23
C TYR A 221 -8.23 -22.97 9.76
N ALA A 222 -9.13 -22.53 8.87
CA ALA A 222 -9.07 -22.85 7.45
C ALA A 222 -7.79 -22.29 6.78
N ALA A 223 -7.36 -21.09 7.15
CA ALA A 223 -6.13 -20.50 6.66
C ALA A 223 -4.89 -21.32 7.06
N ALA A 224 -4.82 -21.78 8.31
CA ALA A 224 -3.74 -22.64 8.79
C ALA A 224 -3.70 -23.98 8.05
N CYS A 225 -4.84 -24.67 7.92
CA CYS A 225 -4.90 -25.94 7.18
C CYS A 225 -4.47 -25.76 5.71
N THR A 226 -4.93 -24.70 5.05
CA THR A 226 -4.56 -24.39 3.66
C THR A 226 -3.07 -24.09 3.51
N TRP A 227 -2.49 -23.39 4.47
CA TRP A 227 -1.07 -23.06 4.46
C TRP A 227 -0.21 -24.31 4.70
N LEU A 228 -0.53 -25.12 5.73
CA LEU A 228 0.17 -26.36 6.04
C LEU A 228 0.13 -27.36 4.89
N ALA A 229 -1.01 -27.52 4.22
CA ALA A 229 -1.14 -28.39 3.05
C ALA A 229 -0.15 -28.05 1.90
N ARG A 230 0.42 -26.84 1.89
CA ARG A 230 1.41 -26.40 0.89
C ARG A 230 2.86 -26.39 1.41
N HIS A 231 3.07 -26.48 2.72
CA HIS A 231 4.38 -26.29 3.36
C HIS A 231 4.84 -27.49 4.18
N THR A 232 3.95 -28.43 4.50
CA THR A 232 4.32 -29.71 5.08
C THR A 232 4.86 -30.61 3.96
N PRO A 233 6.11 -31.11 4.05
CA PRO A 233 6.63 -32.05 3.07
C PRO A 233 5.78 -33.33 3.06
N ALA A 234 5.71 -33.99 1.90
CA ALA A 234 5.11 -35.32 1.83
C ALA A 234 5.78 -36.24 2.86
N PRO A 235 5.03 -37.13 3.54
CA PRO A 235 5.63 -38.05 4.50
C PRO A 235 6.76 -38.82 3.80
N ALA A 236 7.90 -38.93 4.48
CA ALA A 236 9.03 -39.71 3.97
C ALA A 236 8.57 -41.13 3.65
N PRO A 237 9.12 -41.77 2.60
CA PRO A 237 8.82 -43.17 2.32
C PRO A 237 9.12 -44.02 3.57
N PRO A 238 8.32 -45.07 3.84
CA PRO A 238 8.36 -45.85 5.08
C PRO A 238 9.73 -46.46 5.41
N ASP A 239 10.63 -46.53 4.43
CA ASP A 239 11.96 -47.14 4.55
C ASP A 239 13.09 -46.15 4.87
N THR A 240 12.78 -44.92 5.28
CA THR A 240 13.82 -43.95 5.64
C THR A 240 14.18 -44.13 7.12
N PRO A 241 15.34 -44.71 7.47
CA PRO A 241 15.71 -44.93 8.87
C PRO A 241 15.86 -43.57 9.58
N PRO A 242 15.33 -43.43 10.80
CA PRO A 242 15.52 -42.21 11.58
C PRO A 242 17.02 -41.98 11.84
N PRO A 243 17.49 -40.72 11.88
CA PRO A 243 18.88 -40.44 12.20
C PRO A 243 19.24 -41.01 13.58
N ALA A 244 20.34 -41.76 13.64
CA ALA A 244 20.72 -42.62 14.77
C ALA A 244 21.00 -41.89 16.10
N ASP A 245 21.06 -40.55 16.07
CA ASP A 245 21.41 -39.70 17.21
C ASP A 245 20.26 -38.78 17.68
N SER A 246 19.01 -39.06 17.30
CA SER A 246 17.86 -38.22 17.67
C SER A 246 17.29 -38.66 19.02
N ASP A 247 17.34 -37.80 20.04
CA ASP A 247 16.67 -38.03 21.33
C ASP A 247 15.14 -38.08 21.10
N PRO A 248 14.43 -39.17 21.44
CA PRO A 248 13.01 -39.32 21.12
C PRO A 248 12.09 -38.29 21.78
N ASP A 249 12.57 -37.52 22.77
CA ASP A 249 11.82 -36.46 23.46
C ASP A 249 12.14 -35.04 22.95
N GLU A 250 13.08 -34.88 22.01
CA GLU A 250 13.44 -33.55 21.49
C GLU A 250 12.38 -33.05 20.50
N ALA A 251 11.70 -31.96 20.85
CA ALA A 251 10.68 -31.34 20.00
C ALA A 251 11.32 -30.81 18.71
N ILE A 252 10.97 -31.39 17.57
CA ILE A 252 11.54 -30.98 16.27
C ILE A 252 11.01 -29.58 15.91
N PRO A 253 11.88 -28.55 15.84
CA PRO A 253 11.45 -27.20 15.51
C PRO A 253 11.04 -27.10 14.03
N TRP A 254 10.04 -26.26 13.76
CA TRP A 254 9.62 -25.96 12.40
C TRP A 254 10.74 -25.24 11.63
N GLN A 255 11.07 -25.74 10.43
CA GLN A 255 12.24 -25.28 9.68
C GLN A 255 11.99 -23.93 8.97
N ASP A 256 10.79 -23.68 8.44
CA ASP A 256 10.45 -22.45 7.72
C ASP A 256 9.85 -21.37 8.64
N MET A 257 10.69 -20.81 9.51
CA MET A 257 10.27 -19.77 10.46
C MET A 257 9.91 -18.44 9.77
N GLU A 258 10.54 -18.09 8.64
CA GLU A 258 10.17 -16.88 7.89
C GLU A 258 8.79 -17.02 7.24
N GLY A 259 8.50 -18.18 6.64
CA GLY A 259 7.19 -18.50 6.10
C GLY A 259 6.11 -18.51 7.18
N LEU A 260 6.40 -19.05 8.36
CA LEU A 260 5.49 -19.01 9.52
C LEU A 260 5.18 -17.56 9.93
N ARG A 261 6.21 -16.71 10.09
CA ARG A 261 6.03 -15.29 10.45
C ARG A 261 5.21 -14.53 9.40
N LEU A 262 5.49 -14.76 8.11
CA LEU A 262 4.73 -14.16 7.02
C LEU A 262 3.28 -14.65 6.99
N PHE A 263 3.04 -15.93 7.29
CA PHE A 263 1.70 -16.50 7.43
C PHE A 263 0.92 -15.80 8.55
N LEU A 264 1.53 -15.68 9.74
CA LEU A 264 0.92 -15.02 10.90
C LEU A 264 0.61 -13.55 10.62
N ALA A 265 1.55 -12.81 10.02
CA ALA A 265 1.32 -11.42 9.61
C ALA A 265 0.18 -11.32 8.58
N ARG A 266 0.12 -12.22 7.59
CA ARG A 266 -0.94 -12.24 6.56
C ARG A 266 -2.31 -12.56 7.15
N LEU A 267 -2.36 -13.44 8.14
CA LEU A 267 -3.60 -13.83 8.82
C LEU A 267 -4.26 -12.64 9.53
N THR A 268 -3.46 -11.73 10.08
CA THR A 268 -3.93 -10.67 10.99
C THR A 268 -3.86 -9.26 10.40
N VAL A 269 -3.19 -9.04 9.26
CA VAL A 269 -3.01 -7.69 8.65
C VAL A 269 -4.32 -6.96 8.33
N LEU A 270 -5.42 -7.69 8.13
CA LEU A 270 -6.75 -7.14 7.87
C LEU A 270 -7.69 -7.22 9.09
N SER A 271 -7.18 -7.52 10.27
CA SER A 271 -7.98 -7.58 11.49
C SER A 271 -8.45 -6.18 11.92
N PRO A 272 -9.76 -5.93 12.05
CA PRO A 272 -10.29 -4.63 12.49
C PRO A 272 -9.95 -4.27 13.93
N SER A 273 -9.70 -5.27 14.78
CA SER A 273 -9.36 -5.05 16.19
C SER A 273 -8.50 -6.19 16.74
N PRO A 274 -7.86 -6.01 17.92
CA PRO A 274 -7.12 -7.06 18.60
C PRO A 274 -7.96 -8.31 18.89
N GLN A 275 -9.26 -8.17 19.13
CA GLN A 275 -10.19 -9.29 19.33
C GLN A 275 -10.31 -10.15 18.06
N HIS A 276 -10.41 -9.52 16.89
CA HIS A 276 -10.43 -10.26 15.61
C HIS A 276 -9.13 -11.04 15.41
N THR A 277 -7.99 -10.42 15.74
CA THR A 277 -6.67 -11.05 15.70
C THR A 277 -6.61 -12.27 16.62
N LEU A 278 -7.01 -12.12 17.88
CA LEU A 278 -7.00 -13.23 18.84
C LEU A 278 -7.90 -14.39 18.37
N ALA A 279 -9.12 -14.11 17.91
CA ALA A 279 -10.02 -15.16 17.40
C ALA A 279 -9.39 -15.93 16.22
N ARG A 280 -8.80 -15.23 15.25
CA ARG A 280 -8.09 -15.86 14.13
C ARG A 280 -6.87 -16.67 14.58
N LEU A 281 -6.09 -16.16 15.52
CA LEU A 281 -4.92 -16.87 16.04
C LEU A 281 -5.30 -18.14 16.79
N ARG A 282 -6.34 -18.11 17.62
CA ARG A 282 -6.86 -19.31 18.28
C ARG A 282 -7.37 -20.33 17.26
N GLY A 283 -7.99 -19.87 16.19
CA GLY A 283 -8.36 -20.73 15.05
C GLY A 283 -7.14 -21.36 14.38
N ALA A 284 -6.11 -20.56 14.08
CA ALA A 284 -4.88 -21.04 13.47
C ALA A 284 -4.15 -22.06 14.35
N GLN A 285 -4.03 -21.81 15.66
CA GLN A 285 -3.47 -22.78 16.60
C GLN A 285 -4.19 -24.13 16.56
N ALA A 286 -5.53 -24.12 16.45
CA ALA A 286 -6.29 -25.37 16.30
C ALA A 286 -6.02 -26.06 14.96
N GLY A 287 -5.80 -25.29 13.89
CA GLY A 287 -5.40 -25.82 12.58
C GLY A 287 -4.03 -26.50 12.61
N PHE A 288 -3.04 -25.86 13.24
CA PHE A 288 -1.71 -26.46 13.46
C PHE A 288 -1.79 -27.73 14.30
N LEU A 289 -2.55 -27.71 15.41
CA LEU A 289 -2.73 -28.88 16.26
C LEU A 289 -3.38 -30.06 15.52
N SER A 290 -4.27 -29.81 14.56
CA SER A 290 -4.86 -30.87 13.72
C SER A 290 -3.84 -31.59 12.83
N GLN A 291 -2.64 -31.04 12.68
CA GLN A 291 -1.50 -31.62 11.94
C GLN A 291 -0.33 -31.99 12.88
N ALA A 292 -0.61 -32.21 14.17
CA ALA A 292 0.41 -32.49 15.20
C ALA A 292 1.51 -31.41 15.28
N LEU A 293 1.18 -30.15 15.01
CA LEU A 293 2.07 -29.00 15.20
C LEU A 293 1.56 -28.13 16.35
N LEU A 294 2.45 -27.77 17.27
CA LEU A 294 2.16 -26.80 18.31
C LEU A 294 2.61 -25.41 17.86
N LEU A 295 1.66 -24.53 17.57
CA LEU A 295 1.91 -23.12 17.33
C LEU A 295 1.86 -22.36 18.66
N ASP A 296 3.02 -21.94 19.14
CA ASP A 296 3.16 -21.12 20.34
C ASP A 296 3.25 -19.63 19.98
N VAL A 297 2.44 -18.85 20.66
CA VAL A 297 2.27 -17.41 20.48
C VAL A 297 2.30 -16.80 21.88
N PRO A 298 3.01 -15.69 22.10
CA PRO A 298 3.17 -15.14 23.44
C PRO A 298 1.84 -14.91 24.17
N ASP A 299 1.76 -15.29 25.45
CA ASP A 299 0.53 -15.13 26.24
C ASP A 299 0.14 -13.67 26.48
N ASP A 300 1.12 -12.77 26.40
CA ASP A 300 1.04 -11.32 26.56
C ASP A 300 0.77 -10.58 25.24
N LEU A 301 0.01 -11.18 24.31
CA LEU A 301 -0.31 -10.60 22.99
C LEU A 301 -0.74 -9.13 23.04
N ALA A 302 -1.53 -8.73 24.04
CA ALA A 302 -2.03 -7.37 24.19
C ALA A 302 -0.96 -6.35 24.60
N GLU A 303 0.15 -6.80 25.16
CA GLU A 303 1.27 -5.97 25.61
C GLU A 303 2.38 -5.87 24.55
N ARG A 304 2.26 -6.64 23.46
CA ARG A 304 3.22 -6.66 22.34
C ARG A 304 2.73 -5.86 21.14
N GLY A 305 3.70 -5.34 20.39
CA GLY A 305 3.44 -4.75 19.08
C GLY A 305 3.22 -5.80 17.99
N GLY A 306 2.75 -5.33 16.82
CA GLY A 306 2.77 -6.09 15.58
C GLY A 306 1.41 -6.24 14.91
N PRO A 307 1.36 -7.01 13.81
CA PRO A 307 0.21 -7.12 12.93
C PRO A 307 -1.06 -7.56 13.66
N GLY A 308 -2.13 -6.77 13.53
CA GLY A 308 -3.44 -7.04 14.12
C GLY A 308 -3.62 -6.64 15.58
N ILE A 309 -2.57 -6.18 16.27
CA ILE A 309 -2.65 -5.68 17.66
C ILE A 309 -2.48 -4.16 17.68
N THR A 310 -1.37 -3.67 17.12
CA THR A 310 -1.03 -2.23 17.06
C THR A 310 -1.21 -1.64 15.66
N THR A 311 -2.00 -2.31 14.83
CA THR A 311 -2.28 -1.93 13.45
C THR A 311 -3.66 -1.33 13.28
N VAL A 312 -3.84 -0.58 12.21
CA VAL A 312 -5.16 -0.17 11.72
C VAL A 312 -5.29 -0.65 10.28
N PRO A 313 -6.36 -1.40 9.93
CA PRO A 313 -6.58 -1.81 8.55
C PRO A 313 -6.64 -0.60 7.62
N ILE A 314 -5.95 -0.71 6.49
CA ILE A 314 -6.01 0.31 5.44
C ILE A 314 -7.35 0.13 4.71
N SER A 315 -8.41 0.73 5.26
CA SER A 315 -9.74 0.83 4.66
C SER A 315 -9.71 1.75 3.43
N PRO A 316 -10.77 1.80 2.59
CA PRO A 316 -10.83 2.76 1.49
C PRO A 316 -10.65 4.19 1.99
N ARG A 317 -11.20 4.51 3.18
CA ARG A 317 -11.11 5.83 3.80
C ARG A 317 -9.70 6.15 4.27
N VAL A 318 -9.04 5.22 4.94
CA VAL A 318 -7.63 5.39 5.35
C VAL A 318 -6.73 5.54 4.12
N GLY A 319 -6.91 4.68 3.11
CA GLY A 319 -6.18 4.78 1.84
C GLY A 319 -6.38 6.13 1.16
N HIS A 320 -7.64 6.58 1.03
CA HIS A 320 -7.97 7.89 0.50
C HIS A 320 -7.28 9.01 1.30
N THR A 321 -7.40 9.04 2.63
CA THR A 321 -6.74 10.04 3.48
C THR A 321 -5.22 10.06 3.30
N ILE A 322 -4.56 8.90 3.30
CA ILE A 322 -3.10 8.82 3.08
C ILE A 322 -2.76 9.42 1.73
N THR A 323 -3.47 9.01 0.68
CA THR A 323 -3.17 9.47 -0.66
C THR A 323 -3.42 10.96 -0.82
N THR A 324 -4.54 11.50 -0.36
CA THR A 324 -4.87 12.92 -0.53
C THR A 324 -4.03 13.84 0.33
N GLN A 325 -3.66 13.41 1.54
CA GLN A 325 -2.92 14.24 2.50
C GLN A 325 -1.39 14.08 2.42
N LEU A 326 -0.88 12.97 1.88
CA LEU A 326 0.56 12.67 1.80
C LEU A 326 0.99 12.50 0.33
N PRO A 327 1.22 13.61 -0.39
CA PRO A 327 1.57 13.59 -1.80
C PRO A 327 2.99 13.08 -2.04
N ASN A 328 3.87 13.13 -1.04
CA ASN A 328 5.19 12.51 -1.12
C ASN A 328 5.04 10.97 -1.02
N PRO A 329 5.36 10.20 -2.08
CA PRO A 329 5.17 8.75 -2.09
C PRO A 329 5.88 8.03 -0.95
N LEU A 330 7.06 8.51 -0.55
CA LEU A 330 7.84 7.91 0.53
C LEU A 330 7.13 8.05 1.88
N ARG A 331 6.57 9.22 2.18
CA ARG A 331 5.84 9.46 3.42
C ARG A 331 4.51 8.71 3.45
N ALA A 332 3.79 8.69 2.32
CA ALA A 332 2.57 7.91 2.18
C ALA A 332 2.81 6.43 2.47
N ALA A 333 3.86 5.86 1.88
CA ALA A 333 4.26 4.48 2.11
C ALA A 333 4.76 4.22 3.54
N ALA A 334 5.51 5.15 4.14
CA ALA A 334 5.99 5.02 5.52
C ALA A 334 4.84 4.99 6.54
N VAL A 335 3.86 5.89 6.37
CA VAL A 335 2.65 5.90 7.21
C VAL A 335 1.82 4.64 6.98
N ALA A 336 1.63 4.22 5.73
CA ALA A 336 0.96 2.95 5.43
C ALA A 336 1.68 1.76 6.09
N ALA A 337 3.02 1.71 6.02
CA ALA A 337 3.84 0.69 6.66
C ALA A 337 3.59 0.64 8.17
N LEU A 338 3.66 1.78 8.87
CA LEU A 338 3.32 1.85 10.30
C LEU A 338 1.93 1.30 10.61
N LEU A 339 0.93 1.63 9.78
CA LEU A 339 -0.45 1.20 10.01
C LEU A 339 -0.63 -0.31 9.86
N PHE A 340 0.03 -0.96 8.90
CA PHE A 340 -0.16 -2.41 8.67
C PHE A 340 0.87 -3.31 9.37
N THR A 341 2.05 -2.81 9.72
CA THR A 341 3.02 -3.58 10.51
C THR A 341 2.76 -3.44 11.99
N GLY A 342 2.38 -2.24 12.45
CA GLY A 342 2.24 -1.93 13.87
C GLY A 342 3.58 -1.93 14.62
N THR A 343 4.70 -1.97 13.91
CA THR A 343 6.04 -2.06 14.49
C THR A 343 6.64 -0.68 14.78
N ALA A 344 7.75 -0.66 15.53
CA ALA A 344 8.43 0.55 15.92
C ALA A 344 9.01 1.32 14.71
N GLN A 345 8.98 2.65 14.78
CA GLN A 345 9.56 3.53 13.77
C GLN A 345 11.05 3.25 13.53
N SER A 346 11.79 2.97 14.61
CA SER A 346 13.22 2.62 14.55
C SER A 346 13.46 1.40 13.67
N LEU A 347 12.65 0.34 13.82
CA LEU A 347 12.75 -0.86 12.98
C LEU A 347 12.37 -0.56 11.53
N LEU A 348 11.26 0.16 11.28
CA LEU A 348 10.86 0.54 9.92
C LEU A 348 11.93 1.39 9.22
N SER A 349 12.67 2.23 9.95
CA SER A 349 13.75 3.05 9.38
C SER A 349 14.92 2.21 8.81
N LEU A 350 15.04 0.94 9.22
CA LEU A 350 16.02 -0.01 8.70
C LEU A 350 15.61 -0.64 7.36
N THR A 351 14.35 -0.47 6.94
CA THR A 351 13.82 -1.05 5.69
C THR A 351 14.65 -0.62 4.49
N GLN A 352 15.21 -1.59 3.77
CA GLN A 352 15.95 -1.37 2.53
C GLN A 352 15.03 -1.44 1.31
N LEU A 353 15.49 -1.02 0.14
CA LEU A 353 14.71 -1.17 -1.08
C LEU A 353 14.45 -2.65 -1.40
N ALA A 354 15.47 -3.49 -1.23
CA ALA A 354 15.39 -4.95 -1.43
C ALA A 354 14.50 -5.67 -0.39
N SER A 355 14.12 -5.01 0.71
CA SER A 355 13.24 -5.57 1.73
C SER A 355 11.80 -5.76 1.25
N VAL A 356 11.40 -5.10 0.16
CA VAL A 356 10.06 -5.24 -0.42
C VAL A 356 10.18 -6.06 -1.70
N ASP A 357 9.34 -7.08 -1.85
CA ASP A 357 9.31 -7.87 -3.08
C ASP A 357 8.79 -7.05 -4.28
N GLU A 358 9.07 -7.52 -5.49
CA GLU A 358 8.69 -6.87 -6.74
C GLU A 358 7.19 -6.50 -6.80
N HIS A 359 6.33 -7.37 -6.27
CA HIS A 359 4.89 -7.16 -6.29
C HIS A 359 4.36 -6.35 -5.11
N ALA A 360 5.21 -5.92 -4.18
CA ALA A 360 4.85 -5.27 -2.93
C ALA A 360 3.79 -6.06 -2.15
N THR A 361 3.97 -7.37 -2.00
CA THR A 361 3.14 -8.28 -1.22
C THR A 361 3.75 -8.66 0.13
N ARG A 362 5.07 -8.52 0.29
CA ARG A 362 5.79 -8.80 1.53
C ARG A 362 6.85 -7.74 1.82
N LEU A 363 7.10 -7.52 3.10
CA LEU A 363 8.14 -6.64 3.63
C LEU A 363 8.99 -7.44 4.63
N ALA A 364 10.29 -7.54 4.35
CA ALA A 364 11.27 -8.28 5.13
C ALA A 364 12.32 -7.32 5.72
N ILE A 365 12.29 -7.09 7.03
CA ILE A 365 13.21 -6.17 7.70
C ILE A 365 14.29 -6.97 8.42
N ASP A 366 15.54 -6.65 8.11
CA ASP A 366 16.72 -7.24 8.73
C ASP A 366 17.22 -6.30 9.85
N ARG A 367 17.15 -6.78 11.10
CA ARG A 367 17.54 -6.01 12.30
C ARG A 367 19.06 -5.84 12.39
N ASP A 368 19.83 -6.76 11.83
CA ASP A 368 21.28 -6.91 12.09
C ASP A 368 22.15 -6.54 10.89
N SER A 369 21.54 -6.31 9.71
CA SER A 369 22.23 -5.99 8.45
C SER A 369 23.23 -4.82 8.49
N ARG A 370 23.19 -3.95 9.51
CA ARG A 370 24.10 -2.80 9.64
C ARG A 370 25.31 -3.03 10.54
N ILE A 371 25.35 -4.09 11.36
CA ILE A 371 26.23 -4.09 12.54
C ILE A 371 27.32 -5.17 12.48
N ASN A 372 27.12 -6.32 11.83
CA ASN A 372 28.08 -7.43 11.92
C ASN A 372 28.45 -8.06 10.57
N VAL A 373 29.59 -7.63 10.00
CA VAL A 373 30.21 -8.32 8.85
C VAL A 373 30.73 -9.69 9.32
N GLY A 374 30.26 -10.78 8.72
CA GLY A 374 30.74 -12.15 9.00
C GLY A 374 29.88 -12.98 9.97
N VAL A 375 28.80 -12.42 10.52
CA VAL A 375 27.80 -13.17 11.31
C VAL A 375 26.62 -13.53 10.39
N PRO A 376 26.08 -14.76 10.44
CA PRO A 376 24.86 -15.09 9.70
C PRO A 376 23.74 -14.11 10.08
N PRO A 377 22.95 -13.62 9.10
CA PRO A 377 21.91 -12.64 9.37
C PRO A 377 20.93 -13.19 10.40
N GLY A 378 20.59 -12.35 11.39
CA GLY A 378 19.60 -12.69 12.40
C GLY A 378 18.20 -12.90 11.79
N PRO A 379 17.23 -13.36 12.61
CA PRO A 379 15.88 -13.61 12.16
C PRO A 379 15.24 -12.36 11.53
N ARG A 380 14.80 -12.47 10.27
CA ARG A 380 14.08 -11.38 9.59
C ARG A 380 12.67 -11.21 10.15
N HIS A 381 12.26 -9.96 10.26
CA HIS A 381 10.88 -9.57 10.55
C HIS A 381 10.07 -9.60 9.25
N MET A 382 9.01 -10.40 9.22
CA MET A 382 8.25 -10.67 7.99
C MET A 382 6.83 -10.15 8.09
N TYR A 383 6.50 -9.15 7.26
CA TYR A 383 5.17 -8.53 7.22
C TYR A 383 4.49 -8.78 5.89
N ALA A 384 3.18 -9.03 5.94
CA ALA A 384 2.34 -9.05 4.74
C ALA A 384 1.88 -7.62 4.39
N ILE A 385 1.99 -7.23 3.13
CA ILE A 385 1.52 -5.93 2.67
C ILE A 385 0.06 -6.07 2.19
N PRO A 386 -0.91 -5.38 2.83
CA PRO A 386 -2.32 -5.52 2.47
C PRO A 386 -2.56 -4.93 1.06
N PRO A 387 -3.54 -5.45 0.30
CA PRO A 387 -3.78 -5.06 -1.10
C PRO A 387 -3.86 -3.55 -1.35
N ARG A 388 -4.47 -2.81 -0.42
CA ARG A 388 -4.65 -1.35 -0.52
C ARG A 388 -3.37 -0.55 -0.21
N ALA A 389 -2.38 -1.13 0.46
CA ALA A 389 -1.08 -0.50 0.68
C ALA A 389 -0.11 -0.70 -0.49
N ARG A 390 -0.33 -1.74 -1.33
CA ARG A 390 0.62 -2.11 -2.39
C ARG A 390 0.89 -0.96 -3.38
N PRO A 391 -0.12 -0.20 -3.86
CA PRO A 391 0.15 0.93 -4.75
C PRO A 391 1.01 2.02 -4.09
N LEU A 392 0.82 2.26 -2.78
CA LEU A 392 1.62 3.24 -2.02
C LEU A 392 3.08 2.80 -1.93
N LEU A 393 3.31 1.53 -1.60
CA LEU A 393 4.66 0.96 -1.52
C LEU A 393 5.34 0.94 -2.88
N ARG A 394 4.63 0.55 -3.94
CA ARG A 394 5.15 0.63 -5.33
C ARG A 394 5.54 2.05 -5.70
N ALA A 395 4.73 3.05 -5.34
CA ALA A 395 5.04 4.46 -5.63
C ALA A 395 6.31 4.92 -4.90
N ALA A 396 6.51 4.48 -3.65
CA ALA A 396 7.73 4.76 -2.90
C ALA A 396 8.97 4.05 -3.48
N LEU A 397 8.83 2.78 -3.91
CA LEU A 397 9.91 2.05 -4.56
C LEU A 397 10.35 2.76 -5.85
N GLU A 398 9.39 3.14 -6.71
CA GLU A 398 9.68 3.89 -7.94
C GLU A 398 10.28 5.26 -7.66
N PHE A 399 9.82 5.94 -6.62
CA PHE A 399 10.39 7.22 -6.21
C PHE A 399 11.86 7.08 -5.80
N ARG A 400 12.21 6.02 -5.06
CA ARG A 400 13.60 5.72 -4.70
C ARG A 400 14.44 5.36 -5.92
N ARG A 401 13.95 4.47 -6.79
CA ARG A 401 14.66 4.07 -8.02
C ARG A 401 14.99 5.26 -8.93
N ARG A 402 14.12 6.27 -8.96
CA ARG A 402 14.31 7.52 -9.71
C ARG A 402 15.11 8.59 -8.96
N THR A 403 15.51 8.33 -7.71
CA THR A 403 16.36 9.25 -6.94
C THR A 403 17.82 9.04 -7.34
N PRO A 404 18.57 10.11 -7.72
CA PRO A 404 19.98 9.96 -8.10
C PRO A 404 20.81 9.26 -7.03
N ARG A 405 21.75 8.40 -7.46
CA ARG A 405 22.67 7.66 -6.58
C ARG A 405 21.99 6.68 -5.61
N THR A 406 20.84 6.12 -5.99
CA THR A 406 20.15 5.11 -5.17
C THR A 406 20.60 3.70 -5.52
N ALA A 407 20.92 2.89 -4.51
CA ALA A 407 21.22 1.47 -4.61
C ALA A 407 20.22 0.65 -3.77
N GLU A 408 20.10 -0.66 -4.05
CA GLU A 408 19.06 -1.50 -3.42
C GLU A 408 19.20 -1.69 -1.90
N HIS A 409 20.42 -1.56 -1.38
CA HIS A 409 20.72 -1.63 0.05
C HIS A 409 20.42 -0.32 0.80
N LEU A 410 20.06 0.76 0.09
CA LEU A 410 19.72 2.03 0.73
C LEU A 410 18.32 1.99 1.36
N GLY A 411 18.15 2.78 2.41
CA GLY A 411 16.91 2.81 3.18
C GLY A 411 15.72 3.36 2.38
N LEU A 412 14.68 2.55 2.23
CA LEU A 412 13.41 2.94 1.61
C LEU A 412 12.78 4.12 2.36
N PHE A 413 12.68 4.01 3.68
CA PHE A 413 12.11 5.03 4.56
C PHE A 413 13.14 5.97 5.20
N ALA A 414 14.36 6.01 4.67
CA ALA A 414 15.38 6.93 5.16
C ALA A 414 14.86 8.38 5.15
N ASN A 415 14.98 9.07 6.28
CA ASN A 415 14.53 10.45 6.51
C ASN A 415 13.00 10.68 6.45
N CYS A 416 12.17 9.63 6.34
CA CYS A 416 10.72 9.78 6.29
C CYS A 416 10.09 10.08 7.66
N PHE A 417 10.71 9.56 8.73
CA PHE A 417 10.25 9.75 10.11
C PHE A 417 10.85 10.99 10.78
N GLY A 418 11.84 11.65 10.17
CA GLY A 418 12.39 12.93 10.65
C GLY A 418 12.77 12.93 12.14
N THR A 419 12.54 14.07 12.81
CA THR A 419 12.48 14.15 14.28
C THR A 419 11.08 13.74 14.75
N SER A 420 10.97 13.14 15.94
CA SER A 420 9.68 12.68 16.48
C SER A 420 8.62 13.79 16.46
N GLU A 421 8.99 15.02 16.83
CA GLU A 421 8.08 16.18 16.80
C GLU A 421 7.49 16.46 15.40
N ARG A 422 8.32 16.46 14.35
CA ARG A 422 7.85 16.74 12.98
C ARG A 422 6.94 15.64 12.46
N PHE A 423 7.24 14.39 12.83
CA PHE A 423 6.42 13.27 12.44
C PHE A 423 5.09 13.25 13.21
N ASP A 424 5.10 13.55 14.51
CA ASP A 424 3.89 13.66 15.33
C ASP A 424 2.98 14.78 14.84
N HIS A 425 3.54 15.93 14.44
CA HIS A 425 2.77 17.00 13.78
C HIS A 425 2.12 16.50 12.49
N LEU A 426 2.87 15.81 11.62
CA LEU A 426 2.34 15.23 10.40
C LEU A 426 1.20 14.25 10.68
N VAL A 427 1.34 13.37 11.68
CA VAL A 427 0.30 12.39 12.06
C VAL A 427 -0.96 13.09 12.58
N ARG A 428 -0.82 14.16 13.37
CA ARG A 428 -1.95 14.98 13.82
C ARG A 428 -2.66 15.68 12.66
N ASP A 429 -1.90 16.26 11.72
CA ASP A 429 -2.43 17.03 10.58
C ASP A 429 -3.24 16.17 9.59
N ILE A 430 -2.87 14.90 9.44
CA ILE A 430 -3.62 13.94 8.62
C ILE A 430 -4.78 13.28 9.37
N SER A 431 -4.91 13.54 10.68
CA SER A 431 -5.97 12.99 11.55
C SER A 431 -6.09 11.46 11.46
N LEU A 432 -4.97 10.76 11.28
CA LEU A 432 -4.92 9.29 11.30
C LEU A 432 -4.48 8.82 12.69
N HIS A 433 -5.22 7.86 13.23
CA HIS A 433 -4.80 7.16 14.45
C HIS A 433 -3.75 6.10 14.09
N ILE A 434 -2.51 6.28 14.59
CA ILE A 434 -1.42 5.30 14.40
C ILE A 434 -1.04 4.75 15.78
N PRO A 435 -1.57 3.57 16.19
CA PRO A 435 -1.38 3.02 17.53
C PRO A 435 0.10 2.87 17.89
N ALA A 436 0.92 2.38 16.96
CA ALA A 436 2.35 2.17 17.16
C ALA A 436 3.17 3.44 17.49
N VAL A 437 2.62 4.63 17.20
CA VAL A 437 3.25 5.92 17.53
C VAL A 437 2.80 6.40 18.91
N LEU A 438 1.52 6.23 19.23
CA LEU A 438 0.91 6.69 20.49
C LEU A 438 1.30 5.79 21.66
N HIS A 439 1.47 4.49 21.41
CA HIS A 439 1.82 3.47 22.38
C HIS A 439 2.96 2.61 21.83
N PRO A 440 4.20 3.12 21.83
CA PRO A 440 5.34 2.34 21.37
C PRO A 440 5.56 1.14 22.29
N HIS A 441 5.65 -0.05 21.72
CA HIS A 441 5.92 -1.28 22.46
C HIS A 441 7.43 -1.55 22.48
N PRO A 442 8.05 -1.72 23.66
CA PRO A 442 9.48 -2.00 23.77
C PRO A 442 9.83 -3.45 23.42
N ALA A 443 8.84 -4.36 23.50
CA ALA A 443 8.99 -5.78 23.21
C ALA A 443 9.00 -6.06 21.70
N GLU A 444 9.62 -7.16 21.31
CA GLU A 444 9.56 -7.65 19.94
C GLU A 444 8.12 -7.91 19.50
N ASP A 445 7.84 -7.61 18.23
CA ASP A 445 6.57 -7.91 17.60
C ASP A 445 6.17 -9.38 17.84
N TRP A 446 4.92 -9.60 18.25
CA TRP A 446 4.45 -10.90 18.75
C TRP A 446 4.67 -12.05 17.75
N HIS A 447 4.48 -11.79 16.46
CA HIS A 447 4.62 -12.79 15.41
C HIS A 447 6.08 -13.22 15.19
N THR A 448 7.05 -12.35 15.50
CA THR A 448 8.49 -12.66 15.45
C THR A 448 8.88 -13.58 16.62
N ALA A 449 8.23 -13.38 17.76
CA ALA A 449 8.39 -14.19 18.96
C ALA A 449 7.67 -15.55 18.89
N ALA A 450 6.73 -15.74 17.96
CA ALA A 450 6.04 -17.01 17.77
C ALA A 450 7.00 -18.15 17.42
N ARG A 451 6.66 -19.36 17.86
CA ARG A 451 7.43 -20.60 17.65
C ARG A 451 6.51 -21.72 17.21
N CYS A 452 7.07 -22.73 16.55
CA CYS A 452 6.32 -23.89 16.12
C CYS A 452 7.20 -25.13 16.20
N TRP A 453 6.63 -26.24 16.68
CA TRP A 453 7.31 -27.53 16.80
C TRP A 453 6.37 -28.68 16.48
N HIS A 454 6.94 -29.80 16.03
CA HIS A 454 6.21 -31.05 15.88
C HIS A 454 5.96 -31.68 17.25
N LEU A 455 4.75 -32.19 17.44
CA LEU A 455 4.39 -32.99 18.60
C LEU A 455 4.73 -34.46 18.33
N ASN A 456 5.42 -35.11 19.26
CA ASN A 456 5.75 -36.54 19.19
C ASN A 456 4.54 -37.45 19.48
N THR A 457 3.40 -36.85 19.86
CA THR A 457 2.13 -37.54 20.11
C THR A 457 1.20 -37.43 18.89
N PRO A 458 0.45 -38.49 18.54
CA PRO A 458 -0.44 -38.47 17.39
C PRO A 458 -1.47 -37.34 17.52
N ALA A 459 -1.76 -36.68 16.39
CA ALA A 459 -2.68 -35.54 16.35
C ALA A 459 -4.01 -35.90 17.06
N PRO A 460 -4.47 -35.08 18.02
CA PRO A 460 -5.80 -35.29 18.59
C PRO A 460 -6.83 -35.23 17.46
N ALA A 461 -7.86 -36.08 17.53
CA ALA A 461 -8.93 -36.10 16.55
C ALA A 461 -9.42 -34.67 16.28
N THR A 462 -9.56 -34.32 15.00
CA THR A 462 -10.06 -33.03 14.56
C THR A 462 -11.26 -32.66 15.42
N PRO A 463 -11.36 -31.43 15.98
CA PRO A 463 -12.62 -31.01 16.57
C PRO A 463 -13.63 -31.03 15.44
N ALA A 464 -14.36 -32.14 15.34
CA ALA A 464 -15.43 -32.30 14.39
C ALA A 464 -16.31 -31.06 14.53
N VAL A 465 -16.80 -30.57 13.40
CA VAL A 465 -17.96 -29.70 13.37
C VAL A 465 -18.98 -30.35 14.28
N LEU A 466 -19.08 -29.89 15.53
CA LEU A 466 -20.15 -30.31 16.42
C LEU A 466 -21.42 -30.01 15.63
N PRO A 467 -22.30 -31.01 15.41
CA PRO A 467 -23.59 -30.71 14.82
C PRO A 467 -24.27 -29.66 15.70
N PRO A 468 -25.14 -28.79 15.14
CA PRO A 468 -25.93 -27.91 15.99
C PRO A 468 -26.69 -28.80 16.97
N ALA A 469 -26.31 -28.74 18.26
CA ALA A 469 -27.02 -29.48 19.28
C ALA A 469 -28.45 -28.94 19.36
N PRO A 470 -29.48 -29.81 19.40
CA PRO A 470 -30.86 -29.39 19.44
C PRO A 470 -31.17 -28.85 20.83
N GLY A 471 -31.79 -27.67 20.90
CA GLY A 471 -32.35 -27.14 22.13
C GLY A 471 -31.86 -25.74 22.46
N ALA A 472 -32.80 -24.81 22.40
CA ALA A 472 -32.66 -23.42 22.83
C ALA A 472 -31.99 -23.31 24.21
N ARG A 473 -31.19 -22.25 24.37
CA ARG A 473 -30.74 -21.80 25.70
C ARG A 473 -31.97 -21.52 26.58
N PRO A 474 -31.90 -21.77 27.90
CA PRO A 474 -32.93 -21.30 28.83
C PRO A 474 -33.05 -19.78 28.81
#